data_AF-H3AWK4-F1
#
_entry.id   AF-H3AWK4-F1
#
_cell.length_a   1.000
_cell.length_b   1.000
_cell.length_c   1.000
_cell.angle_alpha   90.00
_cell.angle_beta   90.00
_cell.angle_gamma   90.00
#
_symmetry.space_group_name_H-M   'P 1'
#
loop_
_entity.id
_entity.type
_entity.pdbx_description
1 polymer ?
#
loop_
_entity_poly.entity_id
_entity_poly.type
_entity_poly.pdbx_seq_one_letter_code
_entity_poly.pdbx_strand_id
1 'polypeptide(L)'
;MASIAKRAKCSLQNEFCYPCPPQVMAILPLPSSDSNAARNPADEVLSAFLDWCEKVDVKLSSKVYISKEGTVSGYGMLAREDIDEGEVLFSVPRKVLLNHETTSIHTLLEKENLSLQSPSGWVPLLMSLLYEYTNEKSHWKPYFSLWMDFKGLEHPMFWSEQERAKLLQGTGIPEAVATDLINIQKEYNTIVLPFMKSHPTLFDPKKHTLELYKKLVAFVMAYSFQDPPEDEDDEDDKDPNPPMMVPMADILNHVANHNANLEFTPECLKMVSVRKISQGEEVFNTYGQMANWQLLHMYGFVEPYPGNINEAADIQMSTMHKAAVLGTKSEAERKFVTEKWDLLCKLEMVGEEGAFVIGLTEVLTEEELFTTLKVLTMSAEEFEDYKENEDWEEVEDDEEVSSMTDEIHKLKLPWKQLLHSSAELTLASYKTDLKADEHLITNPEAYSKLSQREQTSLQVRYGQKKILHQLLDLTK
;
A
#
# COMPACT_ATOMS: atom_id res chain seq x y z
N MET A 1 -5.68 9.81 -7.71
CA MET A 1 -4.65 9.59 -6.68
C MET A 1 -5.28 9.34 -5.32
N ALA A 2 -6.20 10.19 -4.86
CA ALA A 2 -6.84 10.00 -3.55
C ALA A 2 -7.71 8.74 -3.43
N SER A 3 -8.41 8.22 -4.45
CA SER A 3 -9.30 7.05 -4.24
C SER A 3 -8.54 5.76 -3.84
N ILE A 4 -7.47 5.41 -4.55
CA ILE A 4 -6.68 4.18 -4.30
C ILE A 4 -5.73 4.35 -3.10
N ALA A 5 -5.15 5.55 -2.90
CA ALA A 5 -4.32 5.84 -1.74
C ALA A 5 -5.13 6.15 -0.46
N LYS A 6 -6.37 6.66 -0.56
CA LYS A 6 -7.31 6.79 0.58
C LYS A 6 -7.72 5.41 1.05
N ARG A 7 -8.19 4.51 0.16
CA ARG A 7 -8.61 3.17 0.56
C ARG A 7 -7.48 2.29 1.11
N ALA A 8 -6.24 2.47 0.66
CA ALA A 8 -5.11 1.65 1.13
C ALA A 8 -4.63 1.96 2.56
N LYS A 9 -5.08 3.04 3.20
CA LYS A 9 -4.66 3.42 4.56
C LYS A 9 -5.80 3.54 5.58
N CYS A 10 -7.06 3.43 5.13
CA CYS A 10 -8.23 3.82 5.93
C CYS A 10 -9.11 2.65 6.41
N SER A 11 -8.63 1.41 6.48
CA SER A 11 -9.42 0.39 7.17
C SER A 11 -8.56 -0.67 7.86
N LEU A 12 -8.99 -1.00 9.08
CA LEU A 12 -8.68 -2.22 9.84
C LEU A 12 -7.32 -2.23 10.57
N GLN A 13 -7.22 -1.41 11.61
CA GLN A 13 -6.45 -1.76 12.81
C GLN A 13 -7.36 -2.52 13.77
N ASN A 14 -7.38 -3.85 13.69
CA ASN A 14 -7.75 -4.66 14.85
C ASN A 14 -6.93 -5.95 14.89
N GLU A 15 -6.47 -6.26 16.09
CA GLU A 15 -5.53 -7.33 16.46
C GLU A 15 -6.14 -8.72 16.25
N PHE A 16 -5.32 -9.73 15.93
CA PHE A 16 -5.21 -11.01 16.66
C PHE A 16 -4.10 -11.88 16.03
N CYS A 17 -3.01 -12.13 16.78
CA CYS A 17 -1.90 -12.99 16.38
C CYS A 17 -2.17 -14.47 16.73
N TYR A 18 -2.12 -15.38 15.75
CA TYR A 18 -2.04 -16.82 15.98
C TYR A 18 -0.59 -17.33 15.86
N PRO A 19 -0.11 -18.24 16.73
CA PRO A 19 1.27 -18.72 16.70
C PRO A 19 1.49 -19.79 15.62
N CYS A 20 2.54 -19.65 14.81
CA CYS A 20 3.00 -20.69 13.88
C CYS A 20 4.55 -20.84 13.92
N PRO A 21 5.12 -22.03 13.66
CA PRO A 21 6.39 -22.50 14.21
C PRO A 21 7.64 -22.04 13.43
N PRO A 22 8.83 -22.11 14.04
CA PRO A 22 10.06 -21.54 13.50
C PRO A 22 10.60 -22.28 12.27
N GLN A 23 10.82 -21.55 11.17
CA GLN A 23 11.63 -22.02 10.05
C GLN A 23 13.10 -21.68 10.32
N VAL A 24 13.91 -22.73 10.50
CA VAL A 24 15.36 -22.63 10.76
C VAL A 24 16.08 -22.34 9.45
N MET A 25 16.59 -21.12 9.28
CA MET A 25 17.63 -20.80 8.29
C MET A 25 19.00 -20.95 8.95
N ALA A 26 19.89 -21.71 8.30
CA ALA A 26 21.20 -22.06 8.83
C ALA A 26 22.13 -20.84 8.92
N ILE A 27 22.63 -20.58 10.13
CA ILE A 27 23.62 -19.54 10.45
C ILE A 27 24.99 -19.96 9.89
N LEU A 28 25.55 -19.17 8.97
CA LEU A 28 26.97 -19.26 8.58
C LEU A 28 27.82 -18.38 9.52
N PRO A 29 29.08 -18.76 9.83
CA PRO A 29 29.88 -18.06 10.83
C PRO A 29 30.41 -16.71 10.32
N LEU A 30 30.39 -15.70 11.18
CA LEU A 30 30.99 -14.38 10.97
C LEU A 30 32.53 -14.48 10.78
N PRO A 31 33.13 -13.73 9.84
CA PRO A 31 34.59 -13.66 9.74
C PRO A 31 35.18 -12.74 10.82
N SER A 32 36.33 -13.18 11.33
CA SER A 32 37.14 -12.52 12.36
C SER A 32 37.77 -11.21 11.90
N SER A 33 37.89 -10.29 12.84
CA SER A 33 38.48 -8.95 12.72
C SER A 33 39.92 -8.94 12.19
N ASP A 34 40.13 -8.31 11.04
CA ASP A 34 41.44 -7.82 10.62
C ASP A 34 41.39 -6.31 10.36
N SER A 35 42.18 -5.58 11.15
CA SER A 35 42.28 -4.12 11.16
C SER A 35 43.28 -3.65 10.09
N ASN A 36 42.80 -3.29 8.90
CA ASN A 36 43.34 -2.26 7.98
C ASN A 36 42.69 -2.31 6.59
N ALA A 37 41.36 -2.39 6.52
CA ALA A 37 40.62 -2.15 5.28
C ALA A 37 40.17 -0.69 5.24
N ALA A 38 40.31 -0.03 4.09
CA ALA A 38 39.69 1.27 3.84
C ALA A 38 38.19 1.16 4.18
N ARG A 39 37.68 2.09 5.01
CA ARG A 39 36.26 2.09 5.41
C ARG A 39 35.39 2.08 4.16
N ASN A 40 34.40 1.20 4.12
CA ASN A 40 33.47 1.13 3.00
C ASN A 40 32.67 2.45 2.96
N PRO A 41 32.56 3.14 1.82
CA PRO A 41 31.78 4.38 1.71
C PRO A 41 30.33 4.26 2.20
N ALA A 42 29.74 3.05 2.13
CA ALA A 42 28.43 2.77 2.70
C ALA A 42 28.40 2.90 4.23
N ASP A 43 29.47 2.48 4.91
CA ASP A 43 29.60 2.58 6.36
C ASP A 43 29.76 4.05 6.81
N GLU A 44 30.41 4.88 5.99
CA GLU A 44 30.56 6.32 6.27
C GLU A 44 29.23 7.07 6.17
N VAL A 45 28.40 6.75 5.17
CA VAL A 45 27.06 7.35 5.02
C VAL A 45 26.16 6.97 6.19
N LEU A 46 26.13 5.68 6.56
CA LEU A 46 25.34 5.23 7.70
C LEU A 46 25.84 5.85 9.02
N SER A 47 27.15 5.90 9.23
CA SER A 47 27.74 6.53 10.42
C SER A 47 27.35 8.02 10.51
N ALA A 48 27.41 8.75 9.40
CA ALA A 48 27.02 10.17 9.38
C ALA A 48 25.53 10.37 9.70
N PHE A 49 24.66 9.44 9.25
CA PHE A 49 23.25 9.44 9.60
C PHE A 49 23.02 9.17 11.09
N LEU A 50 23.68 8.16 11.66
CA LEU A 50 23.55 7.82 13.08
C LEU A 50 24.09 8.95 13.99
N ASP A 51 25.20 9.58 13.62
CA ASP A 51 25.73 10.77 14.30
C ASP A 51 24.76 11.96 14.23
N TRP A 52 24.02 12.07 13.12
CA TRP A 52 22.97 13.09 12.97
C TRP A 52 21.76 12.76 13.86
N CYS A 53 21.31 11.50 13.89
CA CYS A 53 20.24 11.02 14.77
C CYS A 53 20.51 11.37 16.24
N GLU A 54 21.73 11.14 16.73
CA GLU A 54 22.12 11.51 18.11
C GLU A 54 21.99 13.01 18.36
N LYS A 55 22.45 13.85 17.41
CA LYS A 55 22.39 15.32 17.52
C LYS A 55 20.96 15.87 17.53
N VAL A 56 20.03 15.18 16.88
CA VAL A 56 18.61 15.60 16.79
C VAL A 56 17.72 14.91 17.82
N ASP A 57 18.31 14.16 18.76
CA ASP A 57 17.63 13.45 19.84
C ASP A 57 16.73 12.30 19.37
N VAL A 58 17.07 11.65 18.25
CA VAL A 58 16.55 10.32 17.91
C VAL A 58 17.23 9.30 18.81
N LYS A 59 16.45 8.62 19.63
CA LYS A 59 16.97 7.64 20.61
C LYS A 59 16.84 6.25 20.04
N LEU A 60 17.95 5.54 19.93
CA LEU A 60 18.02 4.16 19.45
C LEU A 60 18.38 3.23 20.61
N SER A 61 17.64 2.13 20.76
CA SER A 61 17.94 1.10 21.76
C SER A 61 19.31 0.47 21.48
N SER A 62 20.07 0.13 22.53
CA SER A 62 21.33 -0.61 22.39
C SER A 62 21.14 -2.03 21.84
N LYS A 63 19.89 -2.53 21.87
CA LYS A 63 19.50 -3.85 21.39
C LYS A 63 19.38 -3.95 19.87
N VAL A 64 19.43 -2.84 19.14
CA VAL A 64 19.25 -2.84 17.67
C VAL A 64 20.43 -2.20 16.96
N TYR A 65 20.56 -2.47 15.67
CA TYR A 65 21.51 -1.80 14.79
C TYR A 65 21.01 -1.80 13.35
N ILE A 66 21.50 -0.84 12.54
CA ILE A 66 21.17 -0.75 11.12
C ILE A 66 22.25 -1.46 10.30
N SER A 67 21.85 -2.21 9.27
CA SER A 67 22.74 -2.95 8.38
C SER A 67 22.15 -3.06 6.98
N LYS A 68 22.98 -3.42 5.99
CA LYS A 68 22.55 -4.00 4.71
C LYS A 68 22.77 -5.51 4.63
N GLU A 69 23.60 -6.04 5.52
CA GLU A 69 23.88 -7.46 5.61
C GLU A 69 22.88 -8.10 6.56
N GLY A 70 22.28 -9.21 6.13
CA GLY A 70 21.25 -9.92 6.88
C GLY A 70 19.84 -9.35 6.76
N THR A 71 19.62 -8.40 5.84
CA THR A 71 18.31 -7.78 5.59
C THR A 71 17.67 -8.32 4.32
N VAL A 72 16.34 -8.26 4.24
CA VAL A 72 15.58 -8.67 3.03
C VAL A 72 15.85 -7.77 1.83
N SER A 73 16.07 -6.48 2.07
CA SER A 73 16.32 -5.48 1.03
C SER A 73 17.03 -4.27 1.63
N GLY A 74 17.99 -3.70 0.87
CA GLY A 74 18.60 -2.42 1.20
C GLY A 74 19.10 -2.32 2.64
N TYR A 75 18.83 -1.18 3.29
CA TYR A 75 19.03 -1.06 4.73
C TYR A 75 17.85 -1.69 5.48
N GLY A 76 18.13 -2.20 6.66
CA GLY A 76 17.15 -2.69 7.62
C GLY A 76 17.70 -2.61 9.03
N MET A 77 16.83 -2.83 10.02
CA MET A 77 17.21 -2.87 11.43
C MET A 77 17.26 -4.31 11.91
N LEU A 78 18.31 -4.72 12.63
CA LEU A 78 18.42 -6.06 13.19
C LEU A 78 18.57 -6.02 14.70
N ALA A 79 18.09 -7.08 15.35
CA ALA A 79 18.28 -7.33 16.77
C ALA A 79 19.73 -7.74 17.06
N ARG A 80 20.42 -6.98 17.91
CA ARG A 80 21.75 -7.28 18.45
C ARG A 80 21.68 -8.34 19.56
N GLU A 81 20.58 -8.37 20.29
CA GLU A 81 20.24 -9.33 21.35
C GLU A 81 18.73 -9.58 21.34
N ASP A 82 18.25 -10.54 22.12
CA ASP A 82 16.81 -10.82 22.23
C ASP A 82 16.04 -9.58 22.72
N ILE A 83 14.90 -9.32 22.07
CA ILE A 83 13.99 -8.21 22.37
C ILE A 83 12.64 -8.83 22.73
N ASP A 84 12.15 -8.49 23.92
CA ASP A 84 10.83 -8.90 24.41
C ASP A 84 9.73 -8.01 23.80
N GLU A 85 8.52 -8.56 23.73
CA GLU A 85 7.33 -7.84 23.27
C GLU A 85 7.08 -6.57 24.12
N GLY A 86 6.68 -5.48 23.46
CA GLY A 86 6.44 -4.18 24.07
C GLY A 86 7.70 -3.34 24.31
N GLU A 87 8.90 -3.83 23.96
CA GLU A 87 10.11 -3.02 24.06
C GLU A 87 10.16 -1.93 22.98
N VAL A 88 10.51 -0.71 23.39
CA VAL A 88 10.74 0.43 22.48
C VAL A 88 12.10 0.28 21.80
N LEU A 89 12.08 0.20 20.47
CA LEU A 89 13.27 0.02 19.63
C LEU A 89 13.96 1.35 19.37
N PHE A 90 13.18 2.39 19.08
CA PHE A 90 13.64 3.77 18.98
C PHE A 90 12.50 4.78 19.12
N SER A 91 12.85 6.04 19.38
CA SER A 91 11.92 7.17 19.38
C SER A 91 12.42 8.34 18.54
N VAL A 92 11.53 8.91 17.72
CA VAL A 92 11.80 10.05 16.82
C VAL A 92 11.00 11.27 17.28
N PRO A 93 11.64 12.35 17.75
CA PRO A 93 10.92 13.57 18.16
C PRO A 93 10.21 14.24 16.97
N ARG A 94 9.00 14.80 17.18
CA ARG A 94 8.21 15.41 16.09
C ARG A 94 8.94 16.52 15.32
N LYS A 95 9.78 17.30 16.01
CA LYS A 95 10.60 18.36 15.39
C LYS A 95 11.62 17.86 14.34
N VAL A 96 11.91 16.57 14.31
CA VAL A 96 12.89 15.93 13.40
C VAL A 96 12.25 15.44 12.13
N LEU A 97 10.93 15.20 12.16
CA LEU A 97 10.16 14.76 11.01
C LEU A 97 10.30 15.77 9.87
N LEU A 98 10.27 15.29 8.64
CA LEU A 98 10.29 16.18 7.48
C LEU A 98 8.88 16.27 6.90
N ASN A 99 8.27 17.43 7.09
CA ASN A 99 6.95 17.76 6.56
C ASN A 99 6.90 19.26 6.19
N HIS A 100 5.71 19.73 5.82
CA HIS A 100 5.49 21.12 5.40
C HIS A 100 5.63 22.14 6.54
N GLU A 101 5.56 21.71 7.80
CA GLU A 101 5.68 22.56 9.00
C GLU A 101 7.12 22.65 9.51
N THR A 102 7.91 21.58 9.36
CA THR A 102 9.29 21.53 9.87
C THR A 102 10.32 22.02 8.87
N THR A 103 10.01 21.99 7.57
CA THR A 103 10.93 22.46 6.53
C THR A 103 11.34 23.93 6.72
N SER A 104 12.55 24.28 6.27
CA SER A 104 13.05 25.65 6.37
C SER A 104 12.26 26.68 5.55
N ILE A 105 11.39 26.22 4.63
CA ILE A 105 10.47 27.07 3.86
C ILE A 105 9.02 27.06 4.39
N HIS A 106 8.75 26.54 5.60
CA HIS A 106 7.39 26.38 6.13
C HIS A 106 6.58 27.69 6.09
N THR A 107 7.18 28.83 6.47
CA THR A 107 6.50 30.14 6.48
C THR A 107 5.98 30.52 5.10
N LEU A 108 6.66 30.12 4.03
CA LEU A 108 6.20 30.35 2.65
C LEU A 108 5.06 29.40 2.29
N LEU A 109 5.19 28.11 2.61
CA LEU A 109 4.18 27.10 2.30
C LEU A 109 2.86 27.40 3.01
N GLU A 110 2.93 27.81 4.28
CA GLU A 110 1.77 28.23 5.08
C GLU A 110 1.09 29.45 4.45
N LYS A 111 1.87 30.48 4.10
CA LYS A 111 1.35 31.70 3.47
C LYS A 111 0.63 31.41 2.14
N GLU A 112 1.17 30.49 1.34
CA GLU A 112 0.69 30.18 -0.01
C GLU A 112 -0.17 28.90 -0.04
N ASN A 113 -0.65 28.41 1.10
CA ASN A 113 -1.34 27.12 1.25
C ASN A 113 -2.48 26.93 0.24
N LEU A 114 -3.30 27.96 0.03
CA LEU A 114 -4.41 27.92 -0.94
C LEU A 114 -3.94 27.62 -2.38
N SER A 115 -2.74 28.07 -2.75
CA SER A 115 -2.19 27.82 -4.09
C SER A 115 -1.60 26.42 -4.25
N LEU A 116 -1.37 25.72 -3.13
CA LEU A 116 -0.75 24.39 -3.06
C LEU A 116 -1.77 23.27 -2.86
N GLN A 117 -3.06 23.60 -2.73
CA GLN A 117 -4.12 22.60 -2.62
C GLN A 117 -4.17 21.73 -3.88
N SER A 118 -4.18 20.41 -3.67
CA SER A 118 -4.27 19.41 -4.73
C SER A 118 -5.21 18.29 -4.32
N PRO A 119 -5.78 17.53 -5.27
CA PRO A 119 -6.57 16.35 -4.96
C PRO A 119 -5.79 15.28 -4.17
N SER A 120 -4.46 15.24 -4.29
CA SER A 120 -3.62 14.33 -3.48
C SER A 120 -3.38 14.81 -2.06
N GLY A 121 -3.43 16.13 -1.80
CA GLY A 121 -2.99 16.73 -0.53
C GLY A 121 -1.47 16.69 -0.30
N TRP A 122 -0.67 16.13 -1.24
CA TRP A 122 0.76 15.86 -1.02
C TRP A 122 1.68 16.98 -1.48
N VAL A 123 1.17 17.95 -2.24
CA VAL A 123 1.98 19.02 -2.83
C VAL A 123 2.82 19.78 -1.78
N PRO A 124 2.30 20.16 -0.59
CA PRO A 124 3.12 20.82 0.44
C PRO A 124 4.34 20.01 0.88
N LEU A 125 4.18 18.69 1.11
CA LEU A 125 5.31 17.81 1.43
C LEU A 125 6.27 17.73 0.24
N LEU A 126 5.77 17.52 -0.97
CA LEU A 126 6.60 17.38 -2.17
C LEU A 126 7.40 18.66 -2.47
N MET A 127 6.84 19.84 -2.21
CA MET A 127 7.57 21.11 -2.28
C MET A 127 8.67 21.21 -1.22
N SER A 128 8.39 20.76 0.00
CA SER A 128 9.37 20.66 1.09
C SER A 128 10.54 19.74 0.70
N LEU A 129 10.23 18.56 0.16
CA LEU A 129 11.22 17.60 -0.31
C LEU A 129 12.05 18.14 -1.48
N LEU A 130 11.42 18.77 -2.48
CA LEU A 130 12.11 19.39 -3.60
C LEU A 130 13.16 20.40 -3.13
N TYR A 131 12.78 21.26 -2.19
CA TYR A 131 13.66 22.27 -1.63
C TYR A 131 14.79 21.65 -0.80
N GLU A 132 14.45 20.85 0.21
CA GLU A 132 15.42 20.31 1.15
C GLU A 132 16.39 19.32 0.49
N TYR A 133 15.91 18.46 -0.41
CA TYR A 133 16.74 17.47 -1.09
C TYR A 133 17.81 18.12 -1.98
N THR A 134 17.47 19.21 -2.66
CA THR A 134 18.39 19.92 -3.56
C THR A 134 19.24 20.98 -2.84
N ASN A 135 18.95 21.26 -1.57
CA ASN A 135 19.73 22.16 -0.73
C ASN A 135 20.90 21.42 -0.06
N GLU A 136 22.13 21.74 -0.48
CA GLU A 136 23.35 21.14 0.10
C GLU A 136 23.52 21.42 1.60
N LYS A 137 22.88 22.47 2.12
CA LYS A 137 22.92 22.87 3.53
C LYS A 137 21.70 22.40 4.32
N SER A 138 20.88 21.53 3.73
CA SER A 138 19.68 21.02 4.41
C SER A 138 20.05 20.34 5.73
N HIS A 139 19.22 20.58 6.75
CA HIS A 139 19.33 19.90 8.03
C HIS A 139 19.22 18.37 7.87
N TRP A 140 18.43 17.90 6.91
CA TRP A 140 18.19 16.48 6.62
C TRP A 140 19.20 15.88 5.63
N LYS A 141 20.30 16.57 5.31
CA LYS A 141 21.29 16.06 4.35
C LYS A 141 21.84 14.66 4.70
N PRO A 142 22.15 14.33 5.97
CA PRO A 142 22.57 12.98 6.35
C PRO A 142 21.48 11.92 6.09
N TYR A 143 20.22 12.27 6.35
CA TYR A 143 19.06 11.41 6.07
C TYR A 143 18.90 11.14 4.56
N PHE A 144 18.89 12.17 3.71
CA PHE A 144 18.80 12.00 2.25
C PHE A 144 19.95 11.19 1.65
N SER A 145 21.11 11.16 2.32
CA SER A 145 22.27 10.40 1.84
C SER A 145 22.02 8.88 1.86
N LEU A 146 21.03 8.40 2.63
CA LEU A 146 20.59 7.00 2.62
C LEU A 146 19.75 6.64 1.39
N TRP A 147 19.11 7.60 0.73
CA TRP A 147 18.15 7.34 -0.37
C TRP A 147 18.80 6.85 -1.68
N MET A 148 20.14 6.83 -1.74
CA MET A 148 20.91 6.35 -2.90
C MET A 148 20.47 6.93 -4.25
N ASP A 149 20.12 8.22 -4.31
CA ASP A 149 19.61 8.93 -5.49
C ASP A 149 18.44 8.22 -6.20
N PHE A 150 17.56 7.58 -5.43
CA PHE A 150 16.36 6.87 -5.92
C PHE A 150 16.65 5.69 -6.85
N LYS A 151 17.89 5.18 -6.89
CA LYS A 151 18.28 4.08 -7.80
C LYS A 151 17.59 2.75 -7.49
N GLY A 152 16.99 2.60 -6.32
CA GLY A 152 16.27 1.39 -5.90
C GLY A 152 14.76 1.44 -6.09
N LEU A 153 14.20 2.51 -6.67
CA LEU A 153 12.75 2.60 -6.90
C LEU A 153 12.32 1.66 -8.03
N GLU A 154 11.67 0.56 -7.67
CA GLU A 154 11.17 -0.45 -8.62
C GLU A 154 9.66 -0.33 -8.89
N HIS A 155 9.03 0.78 -8.51
CA HIS A 155 7.62 1.05 -8.80
C HIS A 155 7.30 0.85 -10.29
N PRO A 156 6.19 0.16 -10.63
CA PRO A 156 5.78 -0.06 -12.01
C PRO A 156 5.64 1.22 -12.85
N MET A 157 5.41 2.39 -12.24
CA MET A 157 5.39 3.69 -12.92
C MET A 157 6.69 4.07 -13.63
N PHE A 158 7.81 3.42 -13.29
CA PHE A 158 9.11 3.59 -13.95
C PHE A 158 9.40 2.51 -15.01
N TRP A 159 8.54 1.50 -15.13
CA TRP A 159 8.67 0.47 -16.15
C TRP A 159 8.24 1.03 -17.51
N SER A 160 8.56 0.32 -18.60
CA SER A 160 7.99 0.68 -19.90
C SER A 160 6.50 0.34 -19.93
N GLU A 161 5.72 1.09 -20.70
CA GLU A 161 4.28 0.83 -20.87
C GLU A 161 4.02 -0.58 -21.42
N GLN A 162 4.83 -1.02 -22.38
CA GLN A 162 4.76 -2.35 -22.97
C GLN A 162 5.05 -3.45 -21.94
N GLU A 163 6.02 -3.23 -21.06
CA GLU A 163 6.38 -4.19 -20.00
C GLU A 163 5.26 -4.31 -18.96
N ARG A 164 4.72 -3.18 -18.48
CA ARG A 164 3.55 -3.19 -17.58
C ARG A 164 2.37 -3.93 -18.21
N ALA A 165 2.00 -3.56 -19.43
CA ALA A 165 0.87 -4.18 -20.14
C ALA A 165 1.10 -5.69 -20.37
N LYS A 166 2.34 -6.12 -20.59
CA LYS A 166 2.66 -7.54 -20.81
C LYS A 166 2.64 -8.35 -19.51
N LEU A 167 3.17 -7.81 -18.41
CA LEU A 167 3.46 -8.56 -17.19
C LEU A 167 2.36 -8.45 -16.12
N LEU A 168 1.64 -7.33 -16.09
CA LEU A 168 0.69 -6.97 -15.03
C LEU A 168 -0.76 -6.89 -15.52
N GLN A 169 -1.05 -7.38 -16.73
CA GLN A 169 -2.41 -7.44 -17.26
C GLN A 169 -3.35 -8.20 -16.30
N GLY A 170 -4.48 -7.57 -15.98
CA GLY A 170 -5.52 -8.13 -15.11
C GLY A 170 -5.30 -7.89 -13.62
N THR A 171 -4.16 -7.31 -13.21
CA THR A 171 -3.81 -7.11 -11.79
C THR A 171 -4.32 -5.81 -11.17
N GLY A 172 -4.86 -4.88 -11.98
CA GLY A 172 -5.24 -3.52 -11.57
C GLY A 172 -4.10 -2.51 -11.52
N ILE A 173 -2.84 -2.97 -11.46
CA ILE A 173 -1.66 -2.10 -11.39
C ILE A 173 -1.50 -1.21 -12.64
N PRO A 174 -1.67 -1.71 -13.89
CA PRO A 174 -1.52 -0.85 -15.07
C PRO A 174 -2.46 0.36 -15.06
N GLU A 175 -3.71 0.16 -14.64
CA GLU A 175 -4.75 1.18 -14.52
C GLU A 175 -4.40 2.19 -13.43
N ALA A 176 -4.04 1.72 -12.23
CA ALA A 176 -3.60 2.57 -11.11
C ALA A 176 -2.40 3.46 -11.51
N VAL A 177 -1.38 2.86 -12.13
CA VAL A 177 -0.19 3.59 -12.60
C VAL A 177 -0.54 4.62 -13.67
N ALA A 178 -1.44 4.31 -14.61
CA ALA A 178 -1.86 5.26 -15.62
C ALA A 178 -2.52 6.49 -14.99
N THR A 179 -3.41 6.27 -14.02
CA THR A 179 -4.06 7.33 -13.24
C THR A 179 -3.04 8.17 -12.48
N ASP A 180 -2.05 7.56 -11.84
CA ASP A 180 -1.01 8.30 -11.12
C ASP A 180 -0.17 9.16 -12.06
N LEU A 181 0.29 8.61 -13.19
CA LEU A 181 1.09 9.36 -14.16
C LEU A 181 0.35 10.58 -14.71
N ILE A 182 -0.95 10.44 -14.99
CA ILE A 182 -1.80 11.56 -15.42
C ILE A 182 -1.89 12.62 -14.33
N ASN A 183 -2.16 12.21 -13.09
CA ASN A 183 -2.33 13.12 -11.96
C ASN A 183 -1.03 13.84 -11.61
N ILE A 184 0.10 13.13 -11.55
CA ILE A 184 1.44 13.70 -11.28
C ILE A 184 1.76 14.75 -12.34
N GLN A 185 1.53 14.43 -13.61
CA GLN A 185 1.77 15.35 -14.71
C GLN A 185 0.89 16.60 -14.61
N LYS A 186 -0.39 16.42 -14.27
CA LYS A 186 -1.37 17.51 -14.10
C LYS A 186 -0.96 18.41 -12.95
N GLU A 187 -0.78 17.86 -11.75
CA GLU A 187 -0.36 18.59 -10.55
C GLU A 187 0.95 19.36 -10.78
N TYR A 188 1.94 18.71 -11.41
CA TYR A 188 3.20 19.38 -11.70
C TYR A 188 3.00 20.60 -12.60
N ASN A 189 2.21 20.47 -13.66
CA ASN A 189 2.01 21.54 -14.64
C ASN A 189 1.12 22.67 -14.13
N THR A 190 0.10 22.36 -13.33
CA THR A 190 -0.92 23.33 -12.92
C THR A 190 -0.65 23.97 -11.56
N ILE A 191 0.15 23.32 -10.69
CA ILE A 191 0.39 23.76 -9.32
C ILE A 191 1.89 23.99 -9.09
N VAL A 192 2.69 22.92 -9.17
CA VAL A 192 4.10 22.92 -8.74
C VAL A 192 4.97 23.83 -9.61
N LEU A 193 4.90 23.70 -10.93
CA LEU A 193 5.70 24.50 -11.85
C LEU A 193 5.35 26.00 -11.80
N PRO A 194 4.07 26.42 -11.79
CA PRO A 194 3.71 27.81 -11.52
C PRO A 194 4.24 28.33 -10.19
N PHE A 195 4.12 27.57 -9.10
CA PHE A 195 4.62 27.95 -7.78
C PHE A 195 6.15 28.12 -7.75
N MET A 196 6.89 27.22 -8.39
CA MET A 196 8.35 27.34 -8.51
C MET A 196 8.74 28.59 -9.31
N LYS A 197 8.00 28.91 -10.38
CA LYS A 197 8.26 30.10 -11.22
C LYS A 197 7.98 31.42 -10.48
N SER A 198 7.04 31.45 -9.54
CA SER A 198 6.79 32.63 -8.71
C SER A 198 7.83 32.81 -7.59
N HIS A 199 8.60 31.76 -7.26
CA HIS A 199 9.61 31.76 -6.20
C HIS A 199 11.01 31.33 -6.70
N PRO A 200 11.59 32.03 -7.71
CA PRO A 200 12.81 31.60 -8.39
C PRO A 200 14.09 31.67 -7.54
N THR A 201 14.04 32.33 -6.38
CA THR A 201 15.15 32.37 -5.42
C THR A 201 15.29 31.07 -4.63
N LEU A 202 14.20 30.32 -4.48
CA LEU A 202 14.15 29.04 -3.77
C LEU A 202 14.14 27.87 -4.75
N PHE A 203 13.45 28.02 -5.88
CA PHE A 203 13.26 26.95 -6.84
C PHE A 203 13.83 27.28 -8.22
N ASP A 204 14.75 26.45 -8.68
CA ASP A 204 15.26 26.44 -10.06
C ASP A 204 14.58 25.33 -10.88
N PRO A 205 13.75 25.64 -11.89
CA PRO A 205 13.10 24.63 -12.74
C PRO A 205 14.05 23.72 -13.52
N LYS A 206 15.35 24.05 -13.61
CA LYS A 206 16.37 23.14 -14.19
C LYS A 206 16.81 22.05 -13.22
N LYS A 207 16.71 22.31 -11.91
CA LYS A 207 17.03 21.35 -10.84
C LYS A 207 15.77 20.62 -10.37
N HIS A 208 14.70 21.36 -10.17
CA HIS A 208 13.40 20.89 -9.72
C HIS A 208 12.56 20.54 -10.95
N THR A 209 12.83 19.38 -11.53
CA THR A 209 12.21 18.92 -12.78
C THR A 209 11.02 18.02 -12.50
N LEU A 210 10.20 17.78 -13.53
CA LEU A 210 9.11 16.79 -13.48
C LEU A 210 9.65 15.39 -13.13
N GLU A 211 10.82 15.02 -13.64
CA GLU A 211 11.43 13.73 -13.35
C GLU A 211 11.80 13.58 -11.87
N LEU A 212 12.35 14.64 -11.26
CA LEU A 212 12.61 14.65 -9.82
C LEU A 212 11.31 14.62 -9.03
N TYR A 213 10.30 15.40 -9.43
CA TYR A 213 8.99 15.39 -8.79
C TYR A 213 8.35 14.00 -8.82
N LYS A 214 8.40 13.30 -9.95
CA LYS A 214 7.90 11.93 -10.10
C LYS A 214 8.63 10.94 -9.17
N LYS A 215 9.96 11.07 -9.02
CA LYS A 215 10.74 10.26 -8.08
C LYS A 215 10.36 10.54 -6.63
N LEU A 216 10.13 11.81 -6.28
CA LEU A 216 9.68 12.19 -4.94
C LEU A 216 8.26 11.70 -4.66
N VAL A 217 7.35 11.70 -5.64
CA VAL A 217 6.02 11.09 -5.47
C VAL A 217 6.16 9.61 -5.14
N ALA A 218 6.95 8.85 -5.93
CA ALA A 218 7.21 7.44 -5.65
C ALA A 218 7.89 7.21 -4.29
N PHE A 219 8.77 8.10 -3.88
CA PHE A 219 9.40 8.04 -2.58
C PHE A 219 8.41 8.31 -1.45
N VAL A 220 7.51 9.29 -1.59
CA VAL A 220 6.44 9.55 -0.63
C VAL A 220 5.49 8.35 -0.56
N MET A 221 5.12 7.75 -1.69
CA MET A 221 4.30 6.53 -1.70
C MET A 221 4.92 5.40 -0.86
N ALA A 222 6.23 5.21 -0.95
CA ALA A 222 6.91 4.08 -0.34
C ALA A 222 7.45 4.32 1.08
N TYR A 223 7.72 5.57 1.48
CA TYR A 223 8.49 5.88 2.71
C TYR A 223 7.80 6.89 3.64
N SER A 224 6.66 7.46 3.26
CA SER A 224 5.95 8.42 4.11
C SER A 224 4.97 7.75 5.08
N PHE A 225 4.80 8.39 6.23
CA PHE A 225 3.84 8.02 7.26
C PHE A 225 2.76 9.11 7.36
N GLN A 226 1.61 8.75 7.92
CA GLN A 226 0.53 9.69 8.21
C GLN A 226 0.11 9.46 9.67
N ASP A 227 -0.13 10.56 10.39
CA ASP A 227 -0.75 10.45 11.71
C ASP A 227 -2.16 9.86 11.54
N PRO A 228 -2.60 8.96 12.44
CA PRO A 228 -3.99 8.52 12.46
C PRO A 228 -4.92 9.71 12.72
N PRO A 229 -6.19 9.64 12.29
CA PRO A 229 -7.19 10.65 12.63
C PRO A 229 -7.33 10.79 14.16
N GLU A 230 -7.66 11.99 14.65
CA GLU A 230 -7.74 12.28 16.09
C GLU A 230 -8.99 11.65 16.75
N ASP A 231 -10.06 11.41 15.99
CA ASP A 231 -11.32 10.80 16.43
C ASP A 231 -11.77 9.74 15.40
N GLU A 232 -12.08 8.52 15.87
CA GLU A 232 -12.52 7.39 15.02
C GLU A 232 -13.91 7.64 14.38
N ASP A 233 -14.76 8.46 15.01
CA ASP A 233 -16.09 8.82 14.50
C ASP A 233 -16.07 9.94 13.42
N ASP A 234 -14.91 10.56 13.18
CA ASP A 234 -14.72 11.68 12.23
C ASP A 234 -14.06 11.24 10.90
N GLU A 235 -13.90 9.94 10.66
CA GLU A 235 -13.19 9.38 9.50
C GLU A 235 -13.84 9.76 8.15
N ASP A 236 -15.15 9.97 8.11
CA ASP A 236 -15.89 10.20 6.86
C ASP A 236 -15.90 11.67 6.40
N ASP A 237 -15.68 12.64 7.30
CA ASP A 237 -15.92 14.07 7.01
C ASP A 237 -14.64 14.97 7.05
N LYS A 238 -13.49 14.45 7.49
CA LYS A 238 -12.23 15.22 7.54
C LYS A 238 -11.21 14.78 6.48
N ASP A 239 -10.49 15.78 5.93
CA ASP A 239 -9.35 15.50 5.07
C ASP A 239 -8.28 14.72 5.86
N PRO A 240 -7.71 13.65 5.30
CA PRO A 240 -6.71 12.85 5.98
C PRO A 240 -5.46 13.67 6.30
N ASN A 241 -4.81 13.35 7.42
CA ASN A 241 -3.59 14.02 7.83
C ASN A 241 -2.53 13.97 6.71
N PRO A 242 -1.81 15.09 6.45
CA PRO A 242 -0.82 15.13 5.39
C PRO A 242 0.35 14.18 5.71
N PRO A 243 0.94 13.55 4.68
CA PRO A 243 2.07 12.66 4.90
C PRO A 243 3.31 13.41 5.41
N MET A 244 4.19 12.66 6.06
CA MET A 244 5.47 13.11 6.59
C MET A 244 6.53 12.04 6.42
N MET A 245 7.80 12.46 6.29
CA MET A 245 8.91 11.52 6.33
C MET A 245 9.39 11.37 7.78
N VAL A 246 9.61 10.14 8.20
CA VAL A 246 10.00 9.79 9.57
C VAL A 246 11.40 9.15 9.53
N PRO A 247 12.48 9.94 9.68
CA PRO A 247 13.83 9.41 9.69
C PRO A 247 13.97 8.30 10.74
N MET A 248 14.71 7.24 10.41
CA MET A 248 14.85 5.99 11.19
C MET A 248 13.69 5.01 10.99
N ALA A 249 12.43 5.47 11.05
CA ALA A 249 11.29 4.57 10.89
C ALA A 249 11.16 4.02 9.47
N ASP A 250 11.48 4.85 8.48
CA ASP A 250 11.44 4.50 7.06
C ASP A 250 12.59 3.59 6.60
N ILE A 251 13.49 3.17 7.52
CA ILE A 251 14.54 2.18 7.27
C ILE A 251 14.01 0.75 7.45
N LEU A 252 12.97 0.55 8.26
CA LEU A 252 12.46 -0.80 8.54
C LEU A 252 11.71 -1.35 7.33
N ASN A 253 12.11 -2.53 6.89
CA ASN A 253 11.42 -3.28 5.85
C ASN A 253 10.05 -3.78 6.36
N HIS A 254 9.21 -4.23 5.43
CA HIS A 254 7.89 -4.78 5.72
C HIS A 254 7.80 -6.27 5.42
N VAL A 255 7.04 -6.96 6.26
CA VAL A 255 6.39 -8.23 5.96
C VAL A 255 5.00 -8.21 6.59
N ALA A 256 4.05 -8.96 6.04
CA ALA A 256 2.71 -9.06 6.60
C ALA A 256 2.75 -9.56 8.07
N ASN A 257 3.58 -10.57 8.34
CA ASN A 257 3.85 -11.10 9.69
C ASN A 257 4.96 -10.31 10.43
N HIS A 258 4.74 -8.99 10.55
CA HIS A 258 5.67 -8.03 11.15
C HIS A 258 5.96 -8.32 12.63
N ASN A 259 6.98 -7.67 13.16
CA ASN A 259 7.38 -7.81 14.56
C ASN A 259 7.60 -6.48 15.28
N ALA A 260 7.37 -5.36 14.60
CA ALA A 260 7.30 -4.03 15.19
C ALA A 260 6.25 -3.16 14.49
N ASN A 261 5.72 -2.16 15.19
CA ASN A 261 4.82 -1.14 14.66
C ASN A 261 5.20 0.26 15.19
N LEU A 262 4.70 1.28 14.49
CA LEU A 262 4.94 2.67 14.85
C LEU A 262 3.76 3.22 15.66
N GLU A 263 4.04 3.66 16.89
CA GLU A 263 3.11 4.37 17.76
C GLU A 263 3.29 5.88 17.65
N PHE A 264 2.18 6.61 17.52
CA PHE A 264 2.16 8.07 17.46
C PHE A 264 1.83 8.63 18.84
N THR A 265 2.70 9.51 19.35
CA THR A 265 2.43 10.26 20.58
C THR A 265 2.52 11.76 20.31
N PRO A 266 2.00 12.63 21.19
CA PRO A 266 2.11 14.08 21.01
C PRO A 266 3.56 14.55 20.84
N GLU A 267 4.50 13.92 21.55
CA GLU A 267 5.88 14.43 21.65
C GLU A 267 6.84 13.77 20.63
N CYS A 268 6.58 12.51 20.30
CA CYS A 268 7.46 11.70 19.46
C CYS A 268 6.71 10.52 18.83
N LEU A 269 7.34 9.89 17.85
CA LEU A 269 6.90 8.61 17.30
C LEU A 269 7.80 7.52 17.88
N LYS A 270 7.25 6.37 18.23
CA LYS A 270 7.99 5.25 18.83
C LYS A 270 7.81 4.00 18.00
N MET A 271 8.89 3.32 17.67
CA MET A 271 8.81 1.98 17.11
C MET A 271 8.86 0.97 18.25
N VAL A 272 7.85 0.13 18.36
CA VAL A 272 7.67 -0.83 19.46
C VAL A 272 7.57 -2.23 18.89
N SER A 273 8.19 -3.20 19.57
CA SER A 273 8.07 -4.61 19.21
C SER A 273 6.69 -5.16 19.58
N VAL A 274 6.04 -5.85 18.63
CA VAL A 274 4.70 -6.46 18.83
C VAL A 274 4.76 -7.95 19.15
N ARG A 275 5.96 -8.53 19.09
CA ARG A 275 6.26 -9.89 19.52
C ARG A 275 7.74 -10.00 19.87
N LYS A 276 8.14 -11.12 20.48
CA LYS A 276 9.56 -11.42 20.70
C LYS A 276 10.33 -11.41 19.37
N ILE A 277 11.50 -10.75 19.35
CA ILE A 277 12.46 -10.71 18.25
C ILE A 277 13.75 -11.37 18.73
N SER A 278 14.19 -12.40 18.02
CA SER A 278 15.40 -13.15 18.42
C SER A 278 16.67 -12.41 18.00
N GLN A 279 17.77 -12.61 18.73
CA GLN A 279 19.08 -12.10 18.31
C GLN A 279 19.38 -12.46 16.84
N GLY A 280 19.75 -11.45 16.05
CA GLY A 280 20.06 -11.57 14.63
C GLY A 280 18.85 -11.55 13.69
N GLU A 281 17.63 -11.57 14.21
CA GLU A 281 16.41 -11.39 13.41
C GLU A 281 16.28 -9.93 12.96
N GLU A 282 15.79 -9.73 11.73
CA GLU A 282 15.44 -8.41 11.22
C GLU A 282 14.15 -7.91 11.88
N VAL A 283 14.13 -6.61 12.19
CA VAL A 283 12.97 -5.89 12.69
C VAL A 283 12.16 -5.41 11.49
N PHE A 284 10.95 -5.94 11.36
CA PHE A 284 10.01 -5.61 10.32
C PHE A 284 8.88 -4.75 10.86
N ASN A 285 8.64 -3.63 10.18
CA ASN A 285 7.48 -2.78 10.39
C ASN A 285 6.26 -3.33 9.63
N THR A 286 5.06 -2.86 9.98
CA THR A 286 3.87 -2.95 9.12
C THR A 286 3.68 -1.68 8.30
N TYR A 287 3.36 -1.84 7.01
CA TYR A 287 2.97 -0.73 6.13
C TYR A 287 1.43 -0.64 6.00
N GLY A 288 0.71 -1.45 6.79
CA GLY A 288 -0.72 -1.70 6.67
C GLY A 288 -1.02 -3.11 6.18
N GLN A 289 -2.30 -3.45 6.10
CA GLN A 289 -2.79 -4.69 5.52
C GLN A 289 -2.76 -4.57 3.99
N MET A 290 -1.65 -4.98 3.37
CA MET A 290 -1.38 -4.74 1.94
C MET A 290 -1.31 -6.04 1.15
N ALA A 291 -2.14 -6.15 0.12
CA ALA A 291 -2.00 -7.19 -0.89
C ALA A 291 -0.76 -6.95 -1.77
N ASN A 292 -0.26 -8.00 -2.43
CA ASN A 292 0.96 -7.89 -3.23
C ASN A 292 0.83 -6.89 -4.40
N TRP A 293 -0.38 -6.68 -4.92
CA TRP A 293 -0.58 -5.71 -5.97
C TRP A 293 -0.37 -4.26 -5.48
N GLN A 294 -0.80 -3.97 -4.25
CA GLN A 294 -0.58 -2.69 -3.57
C GLN A 294 0.89 -2.53 -3.17
N LEU A 295 1.52 -3.58 -2.63
CA LEU A 295 2.96 -3.57 -2.33
C LEU A 295 3.78 -3.25 -3.58
N LEU A 296 3.47 -3.88 -4.72
CA LEU A 296 4.21 -3.62 -5.96
C LEU A 296 3.94 -2.21 -6.48
N HIS A 297 2.69 -1.76 -6.46
CA HIS A 297 2.28 -0.44 -6.93
C HIS A 297 2.88 0.70 -6.11
N MET A 298 2.78 0.62 -4.78
CA MET A 298 3.12 1.70 -3.84
C MET A 298 4.55 1.64 -3.31
N TYR A 299 5.16 0.45 -3.25
CA TYR A 299 6.47 0.24 -2.63
C TYR A 299 7.51 -0.42 -3.57
N GLY A 300 7.07 -0.99 -4.70
CA GLY A 300 7.97 -1.59 -5.70
C GLY A 300 8.49 -2.99 -5.34
N PHE A 301 7.87 -3.69 -4.39
CA PHE A 301 8.23 -5.07 -4.02
C PHE A 301 6.97 -5.94 -3.81
N VAL A 302 7.19 -7.23 -3.60
CA VAL A 302 6.13 -8.21 -3.26
C VAL A 302 6.66 -9.19 -2.22
N GLU A 303 5.77 -9.76 -1.44
CA GLU A 303 6.07 -10.90 -0.57
C GLU A 303 5.82 -12.22 -1.34
N PRO A 304 6.84 -13.10 -1.44
CA PRO A 304 6.69 -14.37 -2.14
C PRO A 304 5.62 -15.27 -1.52
N TYR A 305 4.82 -15.95 -2.33
CA TYR A 305 3.83 -16.92 -1.84
C TYR A 305 4.50 -18.06 -1.05
N PRO A 306 3.92 -18.52 0.10
CA PRO A 306 2.66 -18.07 0.72
C PRO A 306 2.86 -17.01 1.83
N GLY A 307 3.91 -16.19 1.76
CA GLY A 307 4.32 -15.30 2.85
C GLY A 307 3.37 -14.13 3.14
N ASN A 308 2.70 -13.57 2.12
CA ASN A 308 1.74 -12.50 2.33
C ASN A 308 0.39 -13.06 2.82
N ILE A 309 0.13 -12.91 4.12
CA ILE A 309 -1.16 -13.31 4.73
C ILE A 309 -2.29 -12.30 4.46
N ASN A 310 -1.96 -11.11 3.96
CA ASN A 310 -2.91 -10.04 3.61
C ASN A 310 -3.18 -10.02 2.08
N GLU A 311 -2.88 -11.11 1.37
CA GLU A 311 -3.11 -11.18 -0.07
C GLU A 311 -4.60 -11.04 -0.39
N ALA A 312 -4.91 -10.29 -1.45
CA ALA A 312 -6.28 -10.05 -1.90
C ALA A 312 -6.38 -10.01 -3.43
N ALA A 313 -7.58 -10.28 -3.93
CA ALA A 313 -7.94 -10.15 -5.34
C ALA A 313 -9.13 -9.21 -5.52
N ASP A 314 -8.99 -8.30 -6.47
CA ASP A 314 -10.02 -7.32 -6.79
C ASP A 314 -10.97 -7.86 -7.86
N ILE A 315 -12.28 -7.73 -7.61
CA ILE A 315 -13.31 -7.79 -8.64
C ILE A 315 -13.81 -6.37 -8.86
N GLN A 316 -13.40 -5.77 -9.98
CA GLN A 316 -13.85 -4.42 -10.33
C GLN A 316 -15.38 -4.35 -10.31
N MET A 317 -15.94 -3.33 -9.67
CA MET A 317 -17.40 -3.16 -9.52
C MET A 317 -18.09 -3.14 -10.89
N SER A 318 -17.47 -2.47 -11.86
CA SER A 318 -17.90 -2.46 -13.26
C SER A 318 -17.92 -3.85 -13.93
N THR A 319 -17.07 -4.79 -13.49
CA THR A 319 -17.07 -6.17 -13.97
C THR A 319 -18.28 -6.94 -13.46
N MET A 320 -18.69 -6.71 -12.21
CA MET A 320 -19.94 -7.29 -11.68
C MET A 320 -21.18 -6.72 -12.37
N HIS A 321 -21.22 -5.41 -12.60
CA HIS A 321 -22.28 -4.79 -13.41
C HIS A 321 -22.35 -5.42 -14.80
N LYS A 322 -21.20 -5.60 -15.46
CA LYS A 322 -21.10 -6.27 -16.76
C LYS A 322 -21.60 -7.71 -16.69
N ALA A 323 -21.28 -8.48 -15.65
CA ALA A 323 -21.77 -9.84 -15.45
C ALA A 323 -23.30 -9.85 -15.35
N ALA A 324 -23.89 -8.95 -14.56
CA ALA A 324 -25.34 -8.82 -14.42
C ALA A 324 -26.01 -8.48 -15.76
N VAL A 325 -25.44 -7.54 -16.53
CA VAL A 325 -25.95 -7.18 -17.87
C VAL A 325 -25.87 -8.35 -18.84
N LEU A 326 -24.79 -9.14 -18.82
CA LEU A 326 -24.64 -10.34 -19.68
C LEU A 326 -25.64 -11.45 -19.32
N GLY A 327 -26.09 -11.52 -18.07
CA GLY A 327 -27.12 -12.48 -17.63
C GLY A 327 -28.53 -12.18 -18.14
N THR A 328 -28.78 -11.00 -18.70
CA THR A 328 -30.09 -10.57 -19.18
C THR A 328 -30.45 -11.15 -20.56
N LYS A 329 -31.75 -11.37 -20.80
CA LYS A 329 -32.30 -11.94 -22.04
C LYS A 329 -33.03 -10.91 -22.91
N SER A 330 -33.37 -9.75 -22.36
CA SER A 330 -34.16 -8.72 -23.05
C SER A 330 -33.62 -7.31 -22.79
N GLU A 331 -33.98 -6.36 -23.65
CA GLU A 331 -33.61 -4.94 -23.45
C GLU A 331 -34.27 -4.35 -22.20
N ALA A 332 -35.48 -4.81 -21.85
CA ALA A 332 -36.18 -4.40 -20.64
C ALA A 332 -35.41 -4.83 -19.38
N GLU A 333 -34.93 -6.08 -19.32
CA GLU A 333 -34.10 -6.56 -18.21
C GLU A 333 -32.78 -5.78 -18.10
N ARG A 334 -32.14 -5.44 -19.23
CA ARG A 334 -30.91 -4.62 -19.21
C ARG A 334 -31.15 -3.25 -18.59
N LYS A 335 -32.23 -2.57 -18.99
CA LYS A 335 -32.62 -1.27 -18.41
C LYS A 335 -32.87 -1.39 -16.91
N PHE A 336 -33.50 -2.48 -16.48
CA PHE A 336 -33.75 -2.72 -15.06
C PHE A 336 -32.46 -2.96 -14.25
N VAL A 337 -31.50 -3.70 -14.80
CA VAL A 337 -30.16 -3.83 -14.19
C VAL A 337 -29.47 -2.47 -14.08
N THR A 338 -29.57 -1.61 -15.10
CA THR A 338 -29.02 -0.25 -15.04
C THR A 338 -29.69 0.60 -13.98
N GLU A 339 -31.01 0.54 -13.83
CA GLU A 339 -31.74 1.27 -12.77
C GLU A 339 -31.28 0.84 -11.37
N LYS A 340 -31.09 -0.46 -11.16
CA LYS A 340 -30.53 -1.02 -9.91
C LYS A 340 -29.11 -0.54 -9.64
N TRP A 341 -28.28 -0.50 -10.68
CA TRP A 341 -26.92 0.02 -10.58
C TRP A 341 -26.91 1.50 -10.20
N ASP A 342 -27.79 2.30 -10.80
CA ASP A 342 -27.92 3.73 -10.48
C ASP A 342 -28.35 3.95 -9.02
N LEU A 343 -29.18 3.07 -8.44
CA LEU A 343 -29.48 3.10 -7.02
C LEU A 343 -28.25 2.81 -6.16
N LEU A 344 -27.48 1.75 -6.49
CA LEU A 344 -26.26 1.42 -5.76
C LEU A 344 -25.23 2.56 -5.80
N CYS A 345 -25.11 3.26 -6.93
CA CYS A 345 -24.27 4.47 -7.03
C CYS A 345 -24.76 5.58 -6.09
N LYS A 346 -26.08 5.77 -5.95
CA LYS A 346 -26.65 6.79 -5.04
C LYS A 346 -26.48 6.43 -3.57
N LEU A 347 -26.46 5.14 -3.26
CA LEU A 347 -26.16 4.60 -1.92
C LEU A 347 -24.66 4.53 -1.63
N GLU A 348 -23.81 4.98 -2.57
CA GLU A 348 -22.34 4.94 -2.46
C GLU A 348 -21.74 3.54 -2.27
N MET A 349 -22.55 2.49 -2.48
CA MET A 349 -22.14 1.08 -2.43
C MET A 349 -21.27 0.67 -3.62
N VAL A 350 -21.38 1.39 -4.74
CA VAL A 350 -20.54 1.16 -5.92
C VAL A 350 -20.08 2.45 -6.56
N GLY A 351 -18.90 2.40 -7.20
CA GLY A 351 -18.32 3.52 -7.93
C GLY A 351 -17.66 3.08 -9.23
N GLU A 352 -17.42 4.04 -10.13
CA GLU A 352 -16.83 3.78 -11.46
C GLU A 352 -15.39 3.23 -11.38
N GLU A 353 -14.63 3.66 -10.36
CA GLU A 353 -13.25 3.22 -10.10
C GLU A 353 -13.15 2.24 -8.91
N GLY A 354 -14.28 1.75 -8.39
CA GLY A 354 -14.31 0.88 -7.21
C GLY A 354 -14.11 -0.61 -7.53
N ALA A 355 -13.69 -1.37 -6.53
CA ALA A 355 -13.54 -2.81 -6.59
C ALA A 355 -14.07 -3.47 -5.31
N PHE A 356 -14.59 -4.67 -5.45
CA PHE A 356 -14.82 -5.59 -4.34
C PHE A 356 -13.52 -6.32 -4.03
N VAL A 357 -13.10 -6.32 -2.77
CA VAL A 357 -11.79 -6.86 -2.36
C VAL A 357 -12.00 -8.20 -1.67
N ILE A 358 -11.50 -9.27 -2.29
CA ILE A 358 -11.63 -10.64 -1.81
C ILE A 358 -10.30 -11.06 -1.18
N GLY A 359 -10.26 -11.27 0.13
CA GLY A 359 -9.08 -11.74 0.85
C GLY A 359 -8.90 -13.26 0.81
N LEU A 360 -7.89 -13.76 1.54
CA LEU A 360 -7.67 -15.20 1.71
C LEU A 360 -8.73 -15.87 2.60
N THR A 361 -9.19 -15.15 3.62
CA THR A 361 -10.06 -15.67 4.70
C THR A 361 -11.37 -14.95 4.84
N GLU A 362 -11.52 -13.74 4.30
CA GLU A 362 -12.69 -12.86 4.44
C GLU A 362 -12.87 -11.98 3.19
N VAL A 363 -14.04 -11.37 3.03
CA VAL A 363 -14.29 -10.31 2.05
C VAL A 363 -14.07 -8.97 2.74
N LEU A 364 -13.12 -8.16 2.27
CA LEU A 364 -12.76 -6.90 2.94
C LEU A 364 -13.74 -5.74 2.64
N THR A 365 -14.55 -5.88 1.59
CA THR A 365 -15.63 -4.94 1.22
C THR A 365 -16.98 -5.67 1.32
N GLU A 366 -17.25 -6.24 2.50
CA GLU A 366 -18.38 -7.15 2.72
C GLU A 366 -19.72 -6.45 2.47
N GLU A 367 -19.93 -5.29 3.09
CA GLU A 367 -21.14 -4.49 2.98
C GLU A 367 -21.43 -4.12 1.53
N GLU A 368 -20.45 -3.53 0.82
CA GLU A 368 -20.65 -3.12 -0.56
C GLU A 368 -20.93 -4.32 -1.46
N LEU A 369 -20.23 -5.44 -1.25
CA LEU A 369 -20.42 -6.66 -2.03
C LEU A 369 -21.81 -7.24 -1.82
N PHE A 370 -22.22 -7.45 -0.57
CA PHE A 370 -23.49 -8.09 -0.25
C PHE A 370 -24.68 -7.21 -0.58
N THR A 371 -24.61 -5.90 -0.35
CA THR A 371 -25.63 -4.96 -0.80
C THR A 371 -25.74 -4.94 -2.32
N THR A 372 -24.63 -4.98 -3.05
CA THR A 372 -24.64 -5.08 -4.51
C THR A 372 -25.28 -6.38 -5.00
N LEU A 373 -24.89 -7.52 -4.43
CA LEU A 373 -25.46 -8.83 -4.79
C LEU A 373 -26.97 -8.87 -4.49
N LYS A 374 -27.39 -8.34 -3.35
CA LYS A 374 -28.79 -8.21 -2.94
C LYS A 374 -29.58 -7.43 -3.99
N VAL A 375 -29.21 -6.17 -4.23
CA VAL A 375 -29.94 -5.26 -5.13
C VAL A 375 -29.96 -5.79 -6.57
N LEU A 376 -28.82 -6.26 -7.10
CA LEU A 376 -28.75 -6.73 -8.49
C LEU A 376 -29.60 -7.99 -8.73
N THR A 377 -29.82 -8.82 -7.71
CA THR A 377 -30.54 -10.10 -7.86
C THR A 377 -32.00 -10.09 -7.40
N MET A 378 -32.48 -9.01 -6.76
CA MET A 378 -33.89 -8.85 -6.38
C MET A 378 -34.86 -8.95 -7.57
N SER A 379 -36.07 -9.40 -7.32
CA SER A 379 -37.20 -9.27 -8.25
C SER A 379 -37.64 -7.81 -8.42
N ALA A 380 -38.54 -7.56 -9.38
CA ALA A 380 -39.11 -6.22 -9.58
C ALA A 380 -39.94 -5.75 -8.37
N GLU A 381 -40.70 -6.67 -7.77
CA GLU A 381 -41.51 -6.38 -6.57
C GLU A 381 -40.62 -6.05 -5.37
N GLU A 382 -39.62 -6.89 -5.07
CA GLU A 382 -38.67 -6.64 -3.99
C GLU A 382 -37.89 -5.34 -4.16
N PHE A 383 -37.56 -4.95 -5.40
CA PHE A 383 -36.82 -3.72 -5.67
C PHE A 383 -37.68 -2.47 -5.49
N GLU A 384 -38.97 -2.51 -5.85
CA GLU A 384 -39.88 -1.39 -5.57
C GLU A 384 -40.10 -1.25 -4.06
N ASP A 385 -40.34 -2.36 -3.36
CA ASP A 385 -40.47 -2.37 -1.89
C ASP A 385 -39.20 -1.84 -1.21
N TYR A 386 -38.01 -2.16 -1.76
CA TYR A 386 -36.72 -1.67 -1.27
C TYR A 386 -36.55 -0.15 -1.48
N LYS A 387 -37.05 0.40 -2.59
CA LYS A 387 -37.03 1.86 -2.84
C LYS A 387 -38.01 2.63 -1.95
N GLU A 388 -39.16 2.03 -1.62
CA GLU A 388 -40.21 2.70 -0.83
C GLU A 388 -39.94 2.71 0.67
N ASN A 389 -39.15 1.75 1.18
CA ASN A 389 -38.78 1.68 2.58
C ASN A 389 -37.32 2.12 2.76
N GLU A 390 -37.10 3.43 2.88
CA GLU A 390 -35.77 4.04 3.15
C GLU A 390 -35.17 3.63 4.51
N ASP A 391 -35.91 2.92 5.38
CA ASP A 391 -35.56 2.61 6.79
C ASP A 391 -35.46 1.10 7.10
N TRP A 392 -34.95 0.24 6.20
CA TRP A 392 -34.69 -1.16 6.59
C TRP A 392 -33.33 -1.29 7.29
N GLU A 393 -33.45 -1.51 8.59
CA GLU A 393 -32.40 -1.88 9.56
C GLU A 393 -31.32 -2.78 8.94
N GLU A 394 -30.09 -2.41 9.26
CA GLU A 394 -28.88 -3.23 9.17
C GLU A 394 -29.24 -4.69 9.49
N VAL A 395 -28.72 -5.60 8.68
CA VAL A 395 -28.84 -7.04 8.99
C VAL A 395 -28.26 -7.21 10.39
N GLU A 396 -29.05 -7.71 11.34
CA GLU A 396 -28.59 -7.96 12.71
C GLU A 396 -27.23 -8.69 12.66
N ASP A 397 -26.18 -8.01 13.14
CA ASP A 397 -24.86 -8.57 13.37
C ASP A 397 -24.99 -9.68 14.41
N ASP A 398 -25.11 -10.93 13.94
CA ASP A 398 -24.65 -12.04 14.75
C ASP A 398 -23.11 -11.97 14.75
N GLU A 399 -22.54 -11.43 15.84
CA GLU A 399 -21.11 -11.35 16.17
C GLU A 399 -20.43 -12.74 16.28
N GLU A 400 -20.57 -13.61 15.28
CA GLU A 400 -19.69 -14.75 15.10
C GLU A 400 -18.76 -14.45 13.92
N VAL A 401 -17.45 -14.38 14.20
CA VAL A 401 -16.38 -14.33 13.19
C VAL A 401 -16.55 -15.54 12.26
N SER A 402 -17.29 -15.33 11.17
CA SER A 402 -17.58 -16.33 10.16
C SER A 402 -16.45 -16.29 9.14
N SER A 403 -15.96 -17.46 8.72
CA SER A 403 -14.96 -17.47 7.65
C SER A 403 -15.62 -17.10 6.31
N MET A 404 -14.86 -16.54 5.35
CA MET A 404 -15.31 -16.32 3.96
C MET A 404 -15.98 -17.57 3.39
N THR A 405 -15.46 -18.74 3.75
CA THR A 405 -16.00 -20.03 3.29
C THR A 405 -17.43 -20.23 3.79
N ASP A 406 -17.69 -19.92 5.06
CA ASP A 406 -19.01 -20.08 5.67
C ASP A 406 -20.00 -19.03 5.16
N GLU A 407 -19.58 -17.78 4.97
CA GLU A 407 -20.40 -16.71 4.41
C GLU A 407 -20.82 -17.01 2.98
N ILE A 408 -19.84 -17.29 2.11
CA ILE A 408 -20.09 -17.52 0.69
C ILE A 408 -20.94 -18.78 0.48
N HIS A 409 -20.73 -19.84 1.26
CA HIS A 409 -21.54 -21.05 1.16
C HIS A 409 -23.01 -20.84 1.57
N LYS A 410 -23.31 -19.92 2.48
CA LYS A 410 -24.69 -19.61 2.91
C LYS A 410 -25.43 -18.70 1.92
N LEU A 411 -24.74 -18.06 0.98
CA LEU A 411 -25.36 -17.14 0.01
C LEU A 411 -26.45 -17.82 -0.84
N LYS A 412 -27.48 -17.03 -1.17
CA LYS A 412 -28.57 -17.44 -2.08
C LYS A 412 -27.99 -17.80 -3.45
N LEU A 413 -28.60 -18.78 -4.12
CA LEU A 413 -28.13 -19.26 -5.43
C LEU A 413 -27.94 -18.15 -6.49
N PRO A 414 -28.84 -17.16 -6.63
CA PRO A 414 -28.63 -16.05 -7.59
C PRO A 414 -27.40 -15.20 -7.28
N TRP A 415 -27.07 -15.02 -5.98
CA TRP A 415 -25.91 -14.24 -5.55
C TRP A 415 -24.63 -14.97 -5.92
N LYS A 416 -24.56 -16.27 -5.61
CA LYS A 416 -23.45 -17.15 -6.01
C LYS A 416 -23.22 -17.13 -7.51
N GLN A 417 -24.28 -17.22 -8.31
CA GLN A 417 -24.17 -17.21 -9.78
C GLN A 417 -23.60 -15.89 -10.33
N LEU A 418 -24.05 -14.75 -9.79
CA LEU A 418 -23.52 -13.44 -10.18
C LEU A 418 -22.06 -13.27 -9.76
N LEU A 419 -21.72 -13.65 -8.53
CA LEU A 419 -20.36 -13.60 -8.01
C LEU A 419 -19.42 -14.52 -8.82
N HIS A 420 -19.86 -15.75 -9.12
CA HIS A 420 -19.15 -16.71 -9.95
C HIS A 420 -18.85 -16.13 -11.34
N SER A 421 -19.89 -15.61 -12.01
CA SER A 421 -19.76 -15.02 -13.35
C SER A 421 -18.81 -13.81 -13.35
N SER A 422 -18.83 -13.02 -12.27
CA SER A 422 -17.94 -11.87 -12.08
C SER A 422 -16.48 -12.33 -11.93
N ALA A 423 -16.23 -13.35 -11.11
CA ALA A 423 -14.90 -13.93 -10.93
C ALA A 423 -14.37 -14.57 -12.23
N GLU A 424 -15.21 -15.24 -13.02
CA GLU A 424 -14.84 -15.76 -14.35
C GLU A 424 -14.42 -14.65 -15.31
N LEU A 425 -15.18 -13.54 -15.36
CA LEU A 425 -14.82 -12.38 -16.19
C LEU A 425 -13.52 -11.73 -15.73
N THR A 426 -13.29 -11.64 -14.41
CA THR A 426 -12.03 -11.13 -13.84
C THR A 426 -10.86 -12.03 -14.24
N LEU A 427 -10.99 -13.36 -14.10
CA LEU A 427 -9.95 -14.33 -14.51
C LEU A 427 -9.67 -14.26 -16.01
N ALA A 428 -10.68 -14.02 -16.84
CA ALA A 428 -10.52 -13.87 -18.29
C ALA A 428 -9.74 -12.59 -18.69
N SER A 429 -9.56 -11.63 -17.79
CA SER A 429 -8.75 -10.43 -18.04
C SER A 429 -7.24 -10.71 -18.01
N TYR A 430 -6.82 -11.77 -17.32
CA TYR A 430 -5.42 -12.16 -17.22
C TYR A 430 -4.94 -12.83 -18.50
N LYS A 431 -3.65 -12.64 -18.79
CA LYS A 431 -3.02 -13.19 -20.00
C LYS A 431 -2.87 -14.71 -20.00
N THR A 432 -2.62 -15.29 -18.83
CA THR A 432 -2.37 -16.72 -18.62
C THR A 432 -3.39 -17.27 -17.61
N ASP A 433 -3.59 -18.58 -17.57
CA ASP A 433 -4.39 -19.21 -16.53
C ASP A 433 -3.58 -19.41 -15.22
N LEU A 434 -4.22 -19.93 -14.18
CA LEU A 434 -3.56 -20.23 -12.91
C LEU A 434 -2.52 -21.36 -13.05
N LYS A 435 -2.79 -22.38 -13.86
CA LYS A 435 -1.91 -23.55 -14.01
C LYS A 435 -0.56 -23.18 -14.61
N ALA A 436 -0.54 -22.28 -15.59
CA ALA A 436 0.68 -21.78 -16.19
C ALA A 436 1.55 -21.01 -15.18
N ASP A 437 0.94 -20.13 -14.38
CA ASP A 437 1.66 -19.38 -13.35
C ASP A 437 2.12 -20.32 -12.20
N GLU A 438 1.30 -21.30 -11.80
CA GLU A 438 1.65 -22.33 -10.82
C GLU A 438 2.85 -23.17 -11.26
N HIS A 439 2.93 -23.55 -12.53
CA HIS A 439 4.07 -24.28 -13.07
C HIS A 439 5.37 -23.48 -12.97
N LEU A 440 5.31 -22.16 -13.18
CA LEU A 440 6.49 -21.29 -13.08
C LEU A 440 6.92 -21.08 -11.63
N ILE A 441 5.98 -20.88 -10.71
CA ILE A 441 6.29 -20.68 -9.28
C ILE A 441 6.83 -21.95 -8.62
N THR A 442 6.26 -23.11 -8.93
CA THR A 442 6.63 -24.38 -8.30
C THR A 442 7.89 -25.02 -8.88
N ASN A 443 8.42 -24.50 -10.00
CA ASN A 443 9.64 -24.97 -10.64
C ASN A 443 10.81 -23.99 -10.38
N PRO A 444 11.72 -24.28 -9.43
CA PRO A 444 12.80 -23.37 -9.06
C PRO A 444 13.72 -23.00 -10.23
N GLU A 445 13.99 -23.94 -11.15
CA GLU A 445 14.87 -23.69 -12.30
C GLU A 445 14.20 -22.77 -13.34
N ALA A 446 12.88 -22.90 -13.53
CA ALA A 446 12.13 -21.99 -14.39
C ALA A 446 12.00 -20.61 -13.75
N TYR A 447 11.68 -20.55 -12.47
CA TYR A 447 11.54 -19.30 -11.71
C TYR A 447 12.83 -18.50 -11.68
N SER A 448 13.99 -19.15 -11.44
CA SER A 448 15.29 -18.47 -11.37
C SER A 448 15.76 -17.90 -12.70
N LYS A 449 15.17 -18.32 -13.84
CA LYS A 449 15.47 -17.79 -15.17
C LYS A 449 14.67 -16.54 -15.50
N LEU A 450 13.61 -16.25 -14.75
CA LEU A 450 12.81 -15.03 -14.90
C LEU A 450 13.61 -13.82 -14.41
N SER A 451 13.45 -12.69 -15.09
CA SER A 451 13.93 -11.40 -14.58
C SER A 451 13.21 -11.03 -13.27
N GLN A 452 13.78 -10.12 -12.49
CA GLN A 452 13.17 -9.66 -11.24
C GLN A 452 11.73 -9.16 -11.44
N ARG A 453 11.47 -8.35 -12.48
CA ARG A 453 10.12 -7.85 -12.80
C ARG A 453 9.16 -8.96 -13.20
N GLU A 454 9.65 -9.98 -13.91
CA GLU A 454 8.84 -11.16 -14.24
C GLU A 454 8.51 -11.98 -12.99
N GLN A 455 9.45 -12.13 -12.07
CA GLN A 455 9.24 -12.80 -10.77
C GLN A 455 8.22 -12.05 -9.91
N THR A 456 8.36 -10.73 -9.74
CA THR A 456 7.43 -9.93 -8.92
C THR A 456 6.03 -9.91 -9.53
N SER A 457 5.93 -9.70 -10.85
CA SER A 457 4.65 -9.75 -11.55
C SER A 457 3.98 -11.13 -11.45
N LEU A 458 4.76 -12.21 -11.46
CA LEU A 458 4.25 -13.57 -11.31
C LEU A 458 3.69 -13.81 -9.91
N GLN A 459 4.32 -13.30 -8.84
CA GLN A 459 3.78 -13.40 -7.48
C GLN A 459 2.42 -12.71 -7.36
N VAL A 460 2.27 -11.48 -7.88
CA VAL A 460 0.99 -10.74 -7.89
C VAL A 460 -0.09 -11.54 -8.61
N ARG A 461 0.16 -11.93 -9.88
CA ARG A 461 -0.84 -12.65 -10.68
C ARG A 461 -1.24 -13.97 -10.05
N TYR A 462 -0.28 -14.69 -9.49
CA TYR A 462 -0.55 -16.00 -8.90
C TYR A 462 -1.37 -15.89 -7.62
N GLY A 463 -1.04 -14.96 -6.71
CA GLY A 463 -1.81 -14.70 -5.49
C GLY A 463 -3.27 -14.37 -5.81
N GLN A 464 -3.50 -13.39 -6.69
CA GLN A 464 -4.84 -12.98 -7.10
C GLN A 464 -5.63 -14.13 -7.77
N LYS A 465 -5.01 -14.86 -8.70
CA LYS A 465 -5.68 -15.99 -9.36
C LYS A 465 -6.01 -17.12 -8.40
N LYS A 466 -5.15 -17.41 -7.42
CA LYS A 466 -5.43 -18.43 -6.39
C LYS A 466 -6.71 -18.10 -5.63
N ILE A 467 -6.84 -16.86 -5.16
CA ILE A 467 -8.03 -16.37 -4.46
C ILE A 467 -9.26 -16.45 -5.37
N LEU A 468 -9.18 -15.95 -6.61
CA LEU A 468 -10.31 -16.00 -7.55
C LEU A 468 -10.74 -17.44 -7.87
N HIS A 469 -9.80 -18.38 -7.98
CA HIS A 469 -10.14 -19.79 -8.19
C HIS A 469 -10.78 -20.43 -6.95
N GLN A 470 -10.32 -20.07 -5.74
CA GLN A 470 -10.98 -20.48 -4.50
C GLN A 470 -12.42 -19.95 -4.44
N LEU A 471 -12.63 -18.69 -4.81
CA LEU A 471 -13.97 -18.10 -4.91
C LEU A 471 -14.86 -18.84 -5.92
N LEU A 472 -14.33 -19.22 -7.08
CA LEU A 472 -15.06 -20.04 -8.05
C LEU A 472 -15.47 -21.40 -7.48
N ASP A 473 -14.64 -22.02 -6.64
CA ASP A 473 -14.97 -23.29 -5.99
C ASP A 473 -16.08 -23.14 -4.95
N LEU A 474 -16.08 -22.03 -4.19
CA LEU A 474 -17.09 -21.74 -3.16
C LEU A 474 -18.47 -21.38 -3.72
N THR A 475 -18.51 -20.85 -4.95
CA THR A 475 -19.72 -20.34 -5.61
C THR A 475 -20.38 -21.34 -6.58
N LYS A 476 -19.91 -22.59 -6.60
CA LYS A 476 -20.46 -23.69 -7.41
C LYS A 476 -21.84 -24.18 -6.97
#